data_AF-A0A963F7M0-F1
#
_entry.id   AF-A0A963F7M0-F1
#
_cell.length_a   1.000
_cell.length_b   1.000
_cell.length_c   1.000
_cell.angle_alpha   90.00
_cell.angle_beta   90.00
_cell.angle_gamma   90.00
#
_symmetry.space_group_name_H-M   'P 1'
#
loop_
_entity.id
_entity.type
_entity.pdbx_description
1 polymer ?
#
loop_
_entity_poly.entity_id
_entity_poly.type
_entity_poly.pdbx_seq_one_letter_code
_entity_poly.pdbx_strand_id
1 'polypeptide(L)'
;MLAVVALVGRPNVGKSTLFNRLTASRDALVADEPGLTRDRRYGVARRAERPFIVVDTGGLSGLETGIDLHMARQARVAIAEADVVVLLLDAREEPGAQDLEIVAELRRAGKPVILAANKTDGIDPRVLIGELHALGLGEPLAIAAAHGSGIAQLLERIDAALPADASTEHEDAVDGVAVAVIGRPNVGKSTLINRIVGAERVIAYDQPGTTRDAIDVPFERDGQRYTLIDTAGVRRRSHVESAIEKFSVIKALQAIEKAQVVLVVLDAHEGVTEQDQTILGMALDRGRALVVAVNKWDGLRPDARDNVRRELDLRLGFVRWAPVHFISALHGSGVGELFETLLGVHAAAGRTLATPALNDALAAALTAHQPPLQRGRRVRLRYAHQGGRFPPVIVIHGTQADRTPANYRRYLENHFRESFRLHGTPIRLEFRGTENPYASRAKRRPKPSGSKRGRSERR
;
A
#
# COMPACT_ATOMS: atom_id res chain seq x y z
N MET A 1 2.69 3.11 15.83
CA MET A 1 3.09 3.60 14.48
C MET A 1 3.72 2.42 13.77
N LEU A 2 3.44 2.16 12.49
CA LEU A 2 4.06 1.02 11.81
C LEU A 2 5.59 1.18 11.78
N ALA A 3 6.28 0.15 12.24
CA ALA A 3 7.73 0.08 12.17
C ALA A 3 8.20 -0.08 10.73
N VAL A 4 9.45 0.29 10.47
CA VAL A 4 10.08 0.29 9.15
C VAL A 4 11.19 -0.75 9.10
N VAL A 5 11.15 -1.60 8.08
CA VAL A 5 12.14 -2.65 7.82
C VAL A 5 12.81 -2.40 6.48
N ALA A 6 14.13 -2.18 6.47
CA ALA A 6 14.87 -2.02 5.22
C ALA A 6 15.50 -3.33 4.76
N LEU A 7 15.32 -3.68 3.49
CA LEU A 7 16.01 -4.79 2.84
C LEU A 7 17.28 -4.25 2.17
N VAL A 8 18.44 -4.64 2.68
CA VAL A 8 19.76 -4.15 2.26
C VAL A 8 20.61 -5.31 1.78
N GLY A 9 21.49 -5.08 0.80
CA GLY A 9 22.41 -6.09 0.27
C GLY A 9 22.86 -5.72 -1.14
N ARG A 10 23.89 -6.39 -1.65
CA ARG A 10 24.40 -6.17 -3.02
C ARG A 10 23.32 -6.43 -4.10
N PRO A 11 23.50 -5.97 -5.35
CA PRO A 11 22.60 -6.31 -6.45
C PRO A 11 22.40 -7.83 -6.58
N ASN A 12 21.24 -8.24 -7.09
CA ASN A 12 20.93 -9.63 -7.44
C ASN A 12 20.87 -10.66 -6.28
N VAL A 13 21.05 -10.28 -5.00
CA VAL A 13 20.85 -11.21 -3.85
C VAL A 13 19.40 -11.65 -3.63
N GLY A 14 18.43 -11.05 -4.34
CA GLY A 14 17.01 -11.40 -4.26
C GLY A 14 16.16 -10.51 -3.34
N LYS A 15 16.61 -9.26 -3.07
CA LYS A 15 15.85 -8.25 -2.31
C LYS A 15 14.42 -8.07 -2.82
N SER A 16 14.25 -7.83 -4.11
CA SER A 16 12.91 -7.60 -4.70
C SER A 16 12.03 -8.84 -4.67
N THR A 17 12.62 -10.04 -4.76
CA THR A 17 11.90 -11.32 -4.58
C THR A 17 11.38 -11.45 -3.16
N LEU A 18 12.21 -11.14 -2.16
CA LEU A 18 11.80 -11.12 -0.77
C LEU A 18 10.74 -10.05 -0.51
N PHE A 19 10.96 -8.82 -0.99
CA PHE A 19 10.00 -7.70 -0.89
C PHE A 19 8.61 -8.13 -1.36
N ASN A 20 8.48 -8.65 -2.58
CA ASN A 20 7.19 -9.07 -3.15
C ASN A 20 6.53 -10.20 -2.34
N ARG A 21 7.34 -11.06 -1.71
CA ARG A 21 6.84 -12.13 -0.87
C ARG A 21 6.33 -11.62 0.48
N LEU A 22 6.99 -10.63 1.06
CA LEU A 22 6.59 -10.01 2.32
C LEU A 22 5.33 -9.15 2.15
N THR A 23 5.23 -8.40 1.04
CA THR A 23 4.11 -7.47 0.77
C THR A 23 2.87 -8.14 0.18
N ALA A 24 2.96 -9.42 -0.22
CA ALA A 24 1.93 -10.17 -0.93
C ALA A 24 1.50 -9.49 -2.25
N SER A 25 2.05 -10.01 -3.35
CA SER A 25 1.91 -9.54 -4.74
C SER A 25 0.49 -9.59 -5.37
N ARG A 26 -0.58 -9.43 -4.60
CA ARG A 26 -1.97 -9.28 -5.10
C ARG A 26 -2.67 -8.02 -4.60
N ASP A 27 -2.18 -7.41 -3.51
CA ASP A 27 -2.62 -6.09 -3.07
C ASP A 27 -1.71 -4.97 -3.59
N ALA A 28 -0.56 -5.32 -4.18
CA ALA A 28 0.24 -4.40 -4.99
C ALA A 28 -0.32 -4.37 -6.42
N LEU A 29 -1.57 -3.92 -6.58
CA LEU A 29 -2.11 -3.48 -7.87
C LEU A 29 -1.73 -2.01 -8.09
N VAL A 30 -0.46 -1.66 -7.86
CA VAL A 30 0.14 -0.59 -8.64
C VAL A 30 0.26 -1.20 -10.03
N ALA A 31 -0.63 -0.73 -10.90
CA ALA A 31 -0.86 -1.22 -12.25
C ALA A 31 0.44 -1.65 -12.95
N ASP A 32 0.34 -2.71 -13.74
CA ASP A 32 1.31 -3.09 -14.78
C ASP A 32 1.44 -2.01 -15.89
N GLU A 33 1.35 -0.72 -15.55
CA GLU A 33 1.60 0.39 -16.47
C GLU A 33 3.12 0.63 -16.58
N PRO A 34 3.67 0.57 -17.81
CA PRO A 34 5.06 0.89 -18.06
C PRO A 34 5.35 2.36 -17.67
N GLY A 35 6.18 2.56 -16.64
CA GLY A 35 6.57 3.89 -16.16
C GLY A 35 6.80 3.99 -14.65
N LEU A 36 6.34 3.01 -13.87
CA LEU A 36 6.21 3.11 -12.40
C LEU A 36 7.43 2.71 -11.55
N THR A 37 8.61 2.45 -12.13
CA THR A 37 9.74 2.03 -11.30
C THR A 37 11.08 2.59 -11.76
N ARG A 38 11.55 3.62 -11.07
CA ARG A 38 12.99 3.93 -11.01
C ARG A 38 13.56 4.09 -9.59
N ASP A 39 12.76 4.49 -8.60
CA ASP A 39 13.28 4.79 -7.26
C ASP A 39 12.53 4.04 -6.15
N ARG A 40 13.26 3.32 -5.28
CA ARG A 40 12.86 2.66 -4.00
C ARG A 40 11.42 2.13 -3.91
N ARG A 41 11.28 0.80 -3.78
CA ARG A 41 9.96 0.17 -3.58
C ARG A 41 9.59 0.18 -2.10
N TYR A 42 8.44 0.73 -1.79
CA TYR A 42 7.86 0.69 -0.45
C TYR A 42 6.61 -0.19 -0.49
N GLY A 43 6.41 -0.97 0.56
CA GLY A 43 5.19 -1.73 0.75
C GLY A 43 4.97 -1.98 2.24
N VAL A 44 3.89 -2.67 2.59
CA VAL A 44 3.70 -3.10 3.99
C VAL A 44 3.56 -4.60 4.00
N ALA A 45 4.38 -5.24 4.82
CA ALA A 45 4.30 -6.66 5.09
C ALA A 45 3.17 -6.90 6.08
N ARG A 46 2.14 -7.63 5.65
CA ARG A 46 0.98 -8.00 6.48
C ARG A 46 0.94 -9.49 6.84
N ARG A 47 1.95 -10.25 6.42
CA ARG A 47 2.09 -11.68 6.75
C ARG A 47 2.73 -11.92 8.11
N ALA A 48 3.32 -10.88 8.70
CA ALA A 48 3.83 -10.88 10.05
C ALA A 48 2.67 -10.77 11.05
N GLU A 49 2.92 -11.17 12.29
CA GLU A 49 1.99 -10.93 13.40
C GLU A 49 1.73 -9.43 13.58
N ARG A 50 2.80 -8.63 13.59
CA ARG A 50 2.73 -7.16 13.55
C ARG A 50 3.01 -6.62 12.16
N PRO A 51 2.08 -5.89 11.51
CA PRO A 51 2.34 -5.25 10.22
C PRO A 51 3.50 -4.25 10.29
N PHE A 52 4.33 -4.20 9.25
CA PHE A 52 5.43 -3.24 9.16
C PHE A 52 5.66 -2.76 7.73
N ILE A 53 6.17 -1.53 7.57
CA ILE A 53 6.59 -0.98 6.29
C ILE A 53 7.88 -1.68 5.88
N VAL A 54 7.96 -2.21 4.66
CA VAL A 54 9.18 -2.77 4.07
C VAL A 54 9.68 -1.86 2.95
N VAL A 55 10.98 -1.60 2.95
CA VAL A 55 11.66 -0.75 1.97
C VAL A 55 12.69 -1.60 1.23
N ASP A 56 12.51 -1.78 -0.08
CA ASP A 56 13.54 -2.34 -0.95
C ASP A 56 14.38 -1.18 -1.50
N THR A 57 15.66 -1.19 -1.15
CA THR A 57 16.62 -0.17 -1.61
C THR A 57 16.93 -0.29 -3.10
N GLY A 58 16.42 -1.30 -3.79
CA GLY A 58 16.62 -1.51 -5.23
C GLY A 58 18.03 -2.01 -5.56
N GLY A 59 18.15 -2.85 -6.57
CA GLY A 59 19.40 -3.11 -7.29
C GLY A 59 19.36 -2.32 -8.59
N LEU A 60 20.37 -1.49 -8.85
CA LEU A 60 20.45 -0.69 -10.07
C LEU A 60 20.59 -1.61 -11.29
N SER A 61 19.59 -1.61 -12.16
CA SER A 61 19.74 -2.07 -13.55
C SER A 61 19.67 -0.86 -14.47
N GLY A 62 20.83 -0.40 -14.96
CA GLY A 62 20.91 0.53 -16.09
C GLY A 62 22.06 1.54 -16.05
N LEU A 63 23.16 1.17 -16.71
CA LEU A 63 24.19 2.00 -17.35
C LEU A 63 25.31 2.63 -16.48
N GLU A 64 26.43 1.90 -16.51
CA GLU A 64 27.82 2.35 -16.71
C GLU A 64 28.33 3.63 -16.02
N THR A 65 29.29 3.40 -15.12
CA THR A 65 30.24 4.36 -14.50
C THR A 65 29.65 5.38 -13.51
N GLY A 66 29.99 5.22 -12.21
CA GLY A 66 29.62 6.15 -11.13
C GLY A 66 28.59 5.64 -10.10
N ILE A 67 28.18 4.38 -10.24
CA ILE A 67 27.06 3.71 -9.56
C ILE A 67 27.27 3.56 -8.03
N ASP A 68 28.52 3.33 -7.58
CA ASP A 68 28.80 2.93 -6.18
C ASP A 68 28.46 4.01 -5.14
N LEU A 69 28.76 5.28 -5.43
CA LEU A 69 28.46 6.40 -4.50
C LEU A 69 26.96 6.65 -4.35
N HIS A 70 26.18 6.44 -5.42
CA HIS A 70 24.74 6.65 -5.40
C HIS A 70 24.01 5.49 -4.69
N MET A 71 24.45 4.24 -4.92
CA MET A 71 23.95 3.06 -4.20
C MET A 71 24.22 3.13 -2.71
N ALA A 72 25.45 3.46 -2.32
CA ALA A 72 25.81 3.60 -0.92
C ALA A 72 24.98 4.69 -0.23
N ARG A 73 24.72 5.82 -0.92
CA ARG A 73 23.85 6.88 -0.40
C ARG A 73 22.41 6.40 -0.19
N GLN A 74 21.86 5.60 -1.09
CA GLN A 74 20.49 5.06 -0.97
C GLN A 74 20.36 4.02 0.15
N ALA A 75 21.32 3.09 0.25
CA ALA A 75 21.37 2.11 1.34
C ALA A 75 21.47 2.82 2.70
N ARG A 76 22.35 3.82 2.84
CA ARG A 76 22.50 4.62 4.06
C ARG A 76 21.22 5.34 4.48
N VAL A 77 20.46 5.88 3.51
CA VAL A 77 19.19 6.56 3.81
C VAL A 77 18.16 5.55 4.31
N ALA A 78 18.01 4.40 3.65
CA ALA A 78 17.07 3.36 4.10
C ALA A 78 17.48 2.78 5.47
N ILE A 79 18.78 2.56 5.69
CA ILE A 79 19.31 2.15 7.00
C ILE A 79 18.98 3.21 8.05
N ALA A 80 19.20 4.50 7.77
CA ALA A 80 18.89 5.58 8.71
C ALA A 80 17.39 5.71 9.02
N GLU A 81 16.52 5.28 8.12
CA GLU A 81 15.06 5.32 8.27
C GLU A 81 14.45 4.07 8.93
N ALA A 82 15.13 2.92 8.85
CA ALA A 82 14.58 1.66 9.33
C ALA A 82 14.64 1.51 10.86
N ASP A 83 13.64 0.87 11.46
CA ASP A 83 13.73 0.38 12.84
C ASP A 83 14.53 -0.93 12.90
N VAL A 84 14.42 -1.76 11.86
CA VAL A 84 15.15 -3.03 11.70
C VAL A 84 15.72 -3.15 10.29
N VAL A 85 16.94 -3.63 10.15
CA VAL A 85 17.55 -3.88 8.83
C VAL A 85 17.68 -5.38 8.58
N VAL A 86 17.23 -5.86 7.42
CA VAL A 86 17.51 -7.22 6.95
C VAL A 86 18.63 -7.13 5.91
N LEU A 87 19.82 -7.63 6.27
CA LEU A 87 20.94 -7.78 5.34
C LEU A 87 20.79 -9.10 4.58
N LEU A 88 20.57 -9.02 3.27
CA LEU A 88 20.47 -10.17 2.39
C LEU A 88 21.81 -10.44 1.70
N LEU A 89 22.28 -11.68 1.81
CA LEU A 89 23.42 -12.22 1.07
C LEU A 89 22.96 -13.33 0.12
N ASP A 90 23.73 -13.61 -0.93
CA ASP A 90 23.51 -14.80 -1.78
C ASP A 90 24.27 -15.98 -1.16
N ALA A 91 23.56 -17.02 -0.74
CA ALA A 91 24.15 -18.19 -0.09
C ALA A 91 25.07 -19.01 -1.01
N ARG A 92 25.04 -18.76 -2.33
CA ARG A 92 25.84 -19.47 -3.34
C ARG A 92 27.21 -18.83 -3.55
N GLU A 93 27.43 -17.63 -3.00
CA GLU A 93 28.64 -16.84 -3.16
C GLU A 93 29.20 -16.48 -1.78
N GLU A 94 30.52 -16.45 -1.64
CA GLU A 94 31.15 -15.91 -0.44
C GLU A 94 30.93 -14.39 -0.35
N PRO A 95 30.83 -13.81 0.87
CA PRO A 95 30.68 -12.37 1.04
C PRO A 95 31.84 -11.58 0.39
N GLY A 96 31.52 -10.69 -0.55
CA GLY A 96 32.50 -9.88 -1.25
C GLY A 96 32.83 -8.56 -0.53
N ALA A 97 33.73 -7.76 -1.10
CA ALA A 97 34.14 -6.47 -0.55
C ALA A 97 32.95 -5.52 -0.28
N GLN A 98 31.98 -5.45 -1.21
CA GLN A 98 30.78 -4.63 -1.05
C GLN A 98 29.89 -5.09 0.11
N ASP A 99 29.83 -6.40 0.40
CA ASP A 99 29.05 -6.91 1.53
C ASP A 99 29.73 -6.51 2.85
N LEU A 100 31.06 -6.61 2.91
CA LEU A 100 31.85 -6.17 4.07
C LEU A 100 31.72 -4.66 4.33
N GLU A 101 31.68 -3.84 3.27
CA GLU A 101 31.40 -2.40 3.37
C GLU A 101 30.01 -2.13 3.98
N ILE A 102 28.98 -2.82 3.48
CA ILE A 102 27.61 -2.72 4.02
C ILE A 102 27.58 -3.16 5.50
N VAL A 103 28.25 -4.27 5.85
CA VAL A 103 28.37 -4.72 7.24
C VAL A 103 29.01 -3.65 8.13
N ALA A 104 30.09 -3.02 7.65
CA ALA A 104 30.76 -1.93 8.38
C ALA A 104 29.85 -0.70 8.55
N GLU A 105 29.01 -0.38 7.57
CA GLU A 105 28.00 0.67 7.68
C GLU A 105 26.90 0.34 8.68
N LEU A 106 26.38 -0.89 8.65
CA LEU A 106 25.34 -1.34 9.56
C LEU A 106 25.80 -1.34 11.01
N ARG A 107 27.04 -1.77 11.27
CA ARG A 107 27.66 -1.68 12.61
C ARG A 107 27.74 -0.24 13.12
N ARG A 108 28.08 0.72 12.24
CA ARG A 108 28.10 2.16 12.58
C ARG A 108 26.71 2.74 12.83
N ALA A 109 25.68 2.21 12.17
CA ALA A 109 24.31 2.67 12.34
C ALA A 109 23.69 2.26 13.70
N GLY A 110 24.18 1.19 14.33
CA GLY A 110 23.74 0.76 15.67
C GLY A 110 22.30 0.24 15.74
N LYS A 111 21.73 -0.17 14.61
CA LYS A 111 20.35 -0.66 14.51
C LYS A 111 20.28 -2.18 14.62
N PRO A 112 19.15 -2.77 15.04
CA PRO A 112 18.93 -4.20 14.93
C PRO A 112 19.12 -4.69 13.49
N VAL A 113 20.03 -5.64 13.29
CA VAL A 113 20.31 -6.25 11.98
C VAL A 113 19.96 -7.72 12.02
N ILE A 114 19.25 -8.19 11.00
CA ILE A 114 18.97 -9.59 10.76
C ILE A 114 19.73 -10.01 9.50
N LEU A 115 20.67 -10.95 9.66
CA LEU A 115 21.42 -11.50 8.56
C LEU A 115 20.62 -12.64 7.91
N ALA A 116 20.29 -12.50 6.63
CA ALA A 116 19.54 -13.49 5.87
C ALA A 116 20.35 -13.95 4.64
N ALA A 117 20.72 -15.23 4.62
CA ALA A 117 21.37 -15.85 3.48
C ALA A 117 20.30 -16.42 2.54
N ASN A 118 20.14 -15.81 1.37
CA ASN A 118 19.09 -16.14 0.42
C ASN A 118 19.59 -17.11 -0.67
N LYS A 119 18.65 -17.80 -1.35
CA LYS A 119 18.93 -18.80 -2.41
C LYS A 119 19.65 -20.05 -1.91
N THR A 120 19.24 -20.54 -0.74
CA THR A 120 19.80 -21.75 -0.10
C THR A 120 19.35 -23.06 -0.76
N ASP A 121 18.90 -23.02 -2.02
CA ASP A 121 18.38 -24.17 -2.73
C ASP A 121 19.52 -25.19 -2.98
N GLY A 122 19.54 -26.28 -2.20
CA GLY A 122 20.55 -27.33 -2.31
C GLY A 122 21.83 -27.12 -1.49
N ILE A 123 21.86 -26.13 -0.60
CA ILE A 123 23.00 -25.84 0.29
C ILE A 123 22.67 -26.33 1.71
N ASP A 124 23.61 -27.00 2.38
CA ASP A 124 23.47 -27.37 3.79
C ASP A 124 23.53 -26.11 4.66
N PRO A 125 22.45 -25.77 5.41
CA PRO A 125 22.44 -24.60 6.27
C PRO A 125 23.58 -24.59 7.30
N ARG A 126 24.08 -25.74 7.75
CA ARG A 126 25.12 -25.82 8.78
C ARG A 126 26.46 -25.28 8.30
N VAL A 127 26.80 -25.53 7.03
CA VAL A 127 28.05 -25.04 6.41
C VAL A 127 27.98 -23.52 6.26
N LEU A 128 26.85 -23.04 5.74
CA LEU A 128 26.59 -21.62 5.51
C LEU A 128 26.58 -20.79 6.81
N ILE A 129 26.02 -21.34 7.90
CA ILE A 129 25.96 -20.65 9.20
C ILE A 129 27.37 -20.39 9.75
N GLY A 130 28.30 -21.36 9.62
CA GLY A 130 29.65 -21.23 10.15
C GLY A 130 30.43 -20.07 9.51
N GLU A 131 30.36 -19.95 8.18
CA GLU A 131 31.07 -18.92 7.42
C GLU A 131 30.48 -17.52 7.68
N LEU A 132 29.17 -17.40 7.68
CA LEU A 132 28.49 -16.12 7.86
C LEU A 132 28.50 -15.61 9.30
N HIS A 133 28.67 -16.50 10.29
CA HIS A 133 28.83 -16.10 11.69
C HIS A 133 30.07 -15.22 11.90
N ALA A 134 31.11 -15.38 11.08
CA ALA A 134 32.32 -14.53 11.11
C ALA A 134 32.03 -13.04 10.83
N LEU A 135 30.89 -12.73 10.19
CA LEU A 135 30.46 -11.35 9.96
C LEU A 135 29.99 -10.65 11.24
N GLY A 136 29.83 -11.35 12.36
CA GLY A 136 29.55 -10.74 13.67
C GLY A 136 28.23 -9.94 13.72
N LEU A 137 27.22 -10.36 12.96
CA LEU A 137 25.88 -9.76 12.92
C LEU A 137 24.81 -10.66 13.55
N GLY A 138 25.23 -11.59 14.42
CA GLY A 138 24.37 -12.61 15.01
C GLY A 138 24.19 -13.84 14.12
N GLU A 139 23.27 -14.70 14.52
CA GLU A 139 22.99 -15.97 13.83
C GLU A 139 22.35 -15.73 12.44
N PRO A 140 22.98 -16.20 11.35
CA PRO A 140 22.45 -16.05 10.00
C PRO A 140 21.23 -16.96 9.76
N LEU A 141 20.22 -16.41 9.10
CA LEU A 141 19.01 -17.14 8.73
C LEU A 141 19.10 -17.62 7.27
N ALA A 142 18.99 -18.93 7.06
CA ALA A 142 18.89 -19.52 5.73
C ALA A 142 17.47 -19.33 5.14
N ILE A 143 17.35 -18.66 4.00
CA ILE A 143 16.07 -18.44 3.32
C ILE A 143 16.13 -18.79 1.82
N ALA A 144 14.98 -19.16 1.27
CA ALA A 144 14.77 -19.27 -0.17
C ALA A 144 13.57 -18.41 -0.57
N ALA A 145 13.79 -17.12 -0.85
CA ALA A 145 12.71 -16.18 -1.16
C ALA A 145 11.92 -16.55 -2.43
N ALA A 146 12.49 -17.32 -3.35
CA ALA A 146 11.77 -17.81 -4.54
C ALA A 146 10.77 -18.92 -4.20
N HIS A 147 11.04 -19.74 -3.18
CA HIS A 147 10.24 -20.90 -2.81
C HIS A 147 9.44 -20.71 -1.51
N GLY A 148 9.84 -19.76 -0.66
CA GLY A 148 9.18 -19.44 0.61
C GLY A 148 9.78 -20.11 1.83
N SER A 149 10.84 -20.89 1.67
CA SER A 149 11.53 -21.52 2.80
C SER A 149 12.21 -20.47 3.68
N GLY A 150 12.18 -20.66 5.00
CA GLY A 150 12.77 -19.76 5.99
C GLY A 150 12.06 -18.42 6.20
N ILE A 151 11.00 -18.13 5.44
CA ILE A 151 10.32 -16.82 5.50
C ILE A 151 9.52 -16.64 6.79
N ALA A 152 8.91 -17.70 7.33
CA ALA A 152 8.21 -17.63 8.62
C ALA A 152 9.18 -17.27 9.75
N GLN A 153 10.33 -17.94 9.82
CA GLN A 153 11.38 -17.65 10.79
C GLN A 153 11.97 -16.24 10.61
N LEU A 154 12.10 -15.77 9.37
CA LEU A 154 12.50 -14.39 9.10
C LEU A 154 11.49 -13.40 9.68
N LEU A 155 10.18 -13.65 9.49
CA LEU A 155 9.12 -12.81 10.04
C LEU A 155 9.13 -12.82 11.57
N GLU A 156 9.32 -13.98 12.20
CA GLU A 156 9.45 -14.10 13.66
C GLU A 156 10.65 -13.30 14.20
N ARG A 157 11.81 -13.38 13.51
CA ARG A 157 13.00 -12.61 13.90
C ARG A 157 12.84 -11.11 13.69
N ILE A 158 12.17 -10.70 12.61
CA ILE A 158 11.81 -9.31 12.38
C ILE A 158 10.91 -8.85 13.52
N ASP A 159 9.84 -9.59 13.80
CA ASP A 159 8.87 -9.25 14.83
C ASP A 159 9.54 -9.12 16.21
N ALA A 160 10.41 -10.04 16.60
CA ALA A 160 11.16 -9.94 17.85
C ALA A 160 12.12 -8.72 17.91
N ALA A 161 12.58 -8.23 16.76
CA ALA A 161 13.49 -7.08 16.66
C ALA A 161 12.76 -5.74 16.49
N LEU A 162 11.48 -5.75 16.11
CA LEU A 162 10.69 -4.54 15.99
C LEU A 162 10.55 -3.88 17.37
N PRO A 163 10.61 -2.53 17.45
CA PRO A 163 10.39 -1.82 18.70
C PRO A 163 9.06 -2.25 19.33
N ALA A 164 9.00 -2.23 20.67
CA ALA A 164 7.76 -2.51 21.39
C ALA A 164 6.64 -1.63 20.82
N ASP A 165 5.50 -2.24 20.55
CA ASP A 165 4.38 -1.51 19.97
C ASP A 165 3.93 -0.42 20.95
N ALA A 166 4.05 0.85 20.55
CA ALA A 166 3.24 1.91 21.15
C ALA A 166 1.76 1.81 20.71
N SER A 167 1.42 0.84 19.83
CA SER A 167 0.15 0.75 19.11
C SER A 167 -0.78 -0.39 19.50
N THR A 168 -0.40 -1.31 20.39
CA THR A 168 -1.32 -2.39 20.82
C THR A 168 -2.36 -1.95 21.85
N GLU A 169 -2.29 -0.70 22.34
CA GLU A 169 -3.25 -0.18 23.33
C GLU A 169 -4.11 0.99 22.85
N HIS A 170 -3.95 1.47 21.60
CA HIS A 170 -4.75 2.58 21.09
C HIS A 170 -5.66 2.13 19.92
N GLU A 171 -6.61 1.25 20.23
CA GLU A 171 -7.98 1.37 19.69
C GLU A 171 -8.73 2.57 20.34
N ASP A 172 -8.02 3.44 21.05
CA ASP A 172 -8.51 4.76 21.40
C ASP A 172 -8.91 5.49 20.12
N ALA A 173 -10.22 5.63 20.00
CA ALA A 173 -10.90 6.30 18.91
C ALA A 173 -10.20 7.61 18.61
N VAL A 174 -9.60 7.71 17.41
CA VAL A 174 -9.25 9.02 16.86
C VAL A 174 -10.54 9.85 16.92
N ASP A 175 -10.52 10.93 17.69
CA ASP A 175 -11.72 11.71 17.93
C ASP A 175 -12.12 12.42 16.64
N GLY A 176 -13.31 12.07 16.14
CA GLY A 176 -13.82 12.57 14.87
C GLY A 176 -13.17 11.98 13.62
N VAL A 177 -13.14 12.75 12.54
CA VAL A 177 -12.65 12.28 11.23
C VAL A 177 -11.12 12.39 11.15
N ALA A 178 -10.46 11.23 11.04
CA ALA A 178 -9.00 11.14 10.89
C ALA A 178 -8.58 11.47 9.46
N VAL A 179 -7.93 12.62 9.25
CA VAL A 179 -7.49 13.11 7.93
C VAL A 179 -5.97 13.20 7.85
N ALA A 180 -5.36 12.47 6.92
CA ALA A 180 -3.94 12.66 6.58
C ALA A 180 -3.83 13.62 5.38
N VAL A 181 -3.03 14.68 5.52
CA VAL A 181 -2.68 15.57 4.41
C VAL A 181 -1.33 15.17 3.86
N ILE A 182 -1.31 14.61 2.65
CA ILE A 182 -0.10 14.06 2.03
C ILE A 182 0.15 14.69 0.67
N GLY A 183 1.36 14.55 0.17
CA GLY A 183 1.80 15.16 -1.08
C GLY A 183 3.28 15.44 -1.03
N ARG A 184 3.88 15.66 -2.20
CA ARG A 184 5.32 15.92 -2.36
C ARG A 184 5.81 17.13 -1.56
N PRO A 185 7.13 17.27 -1.37
CA PRO A 185 7.70 18.53 -0.90
C PRO A 185 7.21 19.71 -1.74
N ASN A 186 7.07 20.89 -1.12
CA ASN A 186 6.81 22.17 -1.79
C ASN A 186 5.46 22.33 -2.55
N VAL A 187 4.59 21.32 -2.56
CA VAL A 187 3.21 21.42 -3.11
C VAL A 187 2.28 22.34 -2.29
N GLY A 188 2.73 22.82 -1.14
CA GLY A 188 1.97 23.73 -0.25
C GLY A 188 1.16 23.05 0.85
N LYS A 189 1.46 21.78 1.18
CA LYS A 189 0.87 21.04 2.31
C LYS A 189 0.87 21.82 3.64
N SER A 190 2.02 22.36 4.06
CA SER A 190 2.10 23.09 5.33
C SER A 190 1.32 24.41 5.30
N THR A 191 1.29 25.09 4.16
CA THR A 191 0.47 26.28 3.95
C THR A 191 -1.01 25.95 4.09
N LEU A 192 -1.44 24.80 3.52
CA LEU A 192 -2.81 24.32 3.64
C LEU A 192 -3.18 23.97 5.08
N ILE A 193 -2.31 23.22 5.78
CA ILE A 193 -2.55 22.85 7.19
C ILE A 193 -2.63 24.10 8.07
N ASN A 194 -1.70 25.06 7.93
CA ASN A 194 -1.75 26.31 8.68
C ASN A 194 -3.04 27.08 8.42
N ARG A 195 -3.51 27.10 7.17
CA ARG A 195 -4.78 27.74 6.84
C ARG A 195 -5.98 27.02 7.43
N ILE A 196 -5.96 25.69 7.44
CA ILE A 196 -7.01 24.87 8.08
C ILE A 196 -7.05 25.20 9.58
N VAL A 197 -5.91 25.13 10.26
CA VAL A 197 -5.82 25.35 11.71
C VAL A 197 -6.10 26.81 12.10
N GLY A 198 -5.65 27.78 11.30
CA GLY A 198 -5.82 29.22 11.55
C GLY A 198 -7.10 29.83 11.00
N ALA A 199 -8.04 29.03 10.48
CA ALA A 199 -9.32 29.56 10.02
C ALA A 199 -10.17 29.99 11.24
N GLU A 200 -10.89 31.12 11.13
CA GLU A 200 -11.70 31.70 12.22
C GLU A 200 -12.70 30.73 12.90
N ARG A 201 -13.05 29.64 12.21
CA ARG A 201 -14.01 28.62 12.67
C ARG A 201 -13.37 27.34 13.19
N VAL A 202 -12.05 27.31 13.33
CA VAL A 202 -11.31 26.13 13.79
C VAL A 202 -10.81 26.36 15.20
N ILE A 203 -11.30 25.52 16.12
CA ILE A 203 -10.86 25.51 17.51
C ILE A 203 -9.87 24.35 17.65
N ALA A 204 -8.59 24.67 17.85
CA ALA A 204 -7.55 23.67 18.10
C ALA A 204 -7.49 23.34 19.60
N TYR A 205 -7.35 22.06 19.93
CA TYR A 205 -7.15 21.62 21.31
C TYR A 205 -5.65 21.47 21.58
N ASP A 206 -5.07 22.32 22.42
CA ASP A 206 -3.70 22.13 22.91
C ASP A 206 -3.72 21.26 24.17
N GLN A 207 -3.46 19.95 24.03
CA GLN A 207 -3.11 19.12 25.18
C GLN A 207 -1.61 19.29 25.50
N PRO A 208 -1.24 19.80 26.69
CA PRO A 208 0.16 19.90 27.10
C PRO A 208 0.68 18.51 27.48
N GLY A 209 1.68 17.96 26.77
CA GLY A 209 2.37 16.75 27.27
C GLY A 209 3.14 15.86 26.30
N THR A 210 3.05 15.99 24.96
CA THR A 210 3.63 15.00 24.04
C THR A 210 4.84 15.51 23.26
N THR A 211 5.95 15.74 23.96
CA THR A 211 7.26 15.98 23.32
C THR A 211 8.01 14.67 23.05
N ARG A 212 7.81 14.12 21.85
CA ARG A 212 8.80 13.50 20.94
C ARG A 212 8.03 12.66 19.92
N ASP A 213 8.04 13.12 18.67
CA ASP A 213 7.56 12.44 17.46
C ASP A 213 6.04 12.48 17.16
N ALA A 214 5.73 12.96 15.95
CA ALA A 214 4.41 13.08 15.29
C ALA A 214 3.21 13.46 16.20
N ILE A 215 2.91 14.77 16.31
CA ILE A 215 1.72 15.28 17.00
C ILE A 215 0.56 15.31 16.00
N ASP A 216 -0.44 14.46 16.22
CA ASP A 216 -1.74 14.52 15.57
C ASP A 216 -2.50 15.75 16.12
N VAL A 217 -3.14 16.55 15.26
CA VAL A 217 -3.77 17.83 15.67
C VAL A 217 -5.29 17.69 15.66
N PRO A 218 -5.93 17.53 16.83
CA PRO A 218 -7.38 17.56 16.94
C PRO A 218 -7.89 18.99 16.76
N PHE A 219 -8.97 19.14 16.00
CA PHE A 219 -9.65 20.40 15.83
C PHE A 219 -11.15 20.22 15.57
N GLU A 220 -11.92 21.25 15.86
CA GLU A 220 -13.36 21.26 15.58
C GLU A 220 -13.69 22.33 14.54
N ARG A 221 -14.59 22.01 13.61
CA ARG A 221 -15.12 22.95 12.64
C ARG A 221 -16.59 22.69 12.38
N ASP A 222 -17.42 23.73 12.44
CA ASP A 222 -18.87 23.65 12.17
C ASP A 222 -19.56 22.53 13.00
N GLY A 223 -19.12 22.33 14.25
CA GLY A 223 -19.62 21.29 15.17
C GLY A 223 -19.13 19.86 14.88
N GLN A 224 -18.23 19.69 13.91
CA GLN A 224 -17.63 18.40 13.55
C GLN A 224 -16.20 18.32 14.03
N ARG A 225 -15.85 17.21 14.68
CA ARG A 225 -14.49 16.93 15.15
C ARG A 225 -13.66 16.29 14.04
N TYR A 226 -12.41 16.71 13.96
CA TYR A 226 -11.43 16.21 13.01
C TYR A 226 -10.09 16.04 13.72
N THR A 227 -9.28 15.12 13.20
CA THR A 227 -7.89 14.97 13.63
C THR A 227 -6.99 14.99 12.40
N LEU A 228 -6.08 15.96 12.30
CA LEU A 228 -5.05 15.97 11.27
C LEU A 228 -3.89 15.06 11.68
N ILE A 229 -3.66 14.02 10.89
CA ILE A 229 -2.62 13.02 11.14
C ILE A 229 -1.27 13.51 10.62
N ASP A 230 -0.23 13.32 11.44
CA ASP A 230 1.20 13.54 11.12
C ASP A 230 1.52 14.96 10.59
N THR A 231 1.15 15.97 11.37
CA THR A 231 1.43 17.39 11.08
C THR A 231 2.82 17.86 11.55
N ALA A 232 3.76 16.94 11.82
CA ALA A 232 5.06 17.23 12.45
C ALA A 232 5.87 18.35 11.75
N GLY A 233 5.67 18.55 10.45
CA GLY A 233 6.30 19.61 9.67
C GLY A 233 5.68 21.01 9.80
N VAL A 234 4.57 21.16 10.50
CA VAL A 234 3.81 22.41 10.62
C VAL A 234 4.13 23.12 11.93
N ARG A 235 4.20 22.39 13.06
CA ARG A 235 4.57 22.96 14.37
C ARG A 235 6.05 23.36 14.50
N ARG A 236 6.97 22.78 13.72
CA ARG A 236 8.44 23.02 13.84
C ARG A 236 9.00 24.17 12.96
N ARG A 237 8.17 24.93 12.23
CA ARG A 237 8.65 25.93 11.26
C ARG A 237 8.80 27.35 11.82
N SER A 238 9.59 27.52 12.88
CA SER A 238 10.13 28.84 13.23
C SER A 238 11.61 29.02 12.87
N HIS A 239 12.43 27.97 12.79
CA HIS A 239 13.81 28.07 12.28
C HIS A 239 14.37 26.66 12.04
N VAL A 240 14.72 26.29 10.81
CA VAL A 240 15.91 25.49 10.40
C VAL A 240 15.83 25.29 8.87
N GLU A 241 16.86 25.78 8.17
CA GLU A 241 17.10 25.52 6.75
C GLU A 241 17.60 24.09 6.49
N SER A 242 17.18 23.51 5.36
CA SER A 242 17.95 22.59 4.51
C SER A 242 18.63 21.37 5.17
N ALA A 243 17.91 20.23 5.25
CA ALA A 243 18.50 18.86 5.21
C ALA A 243 17.46 17.71 5.22
N ILE A 244 16.17 17.97 5.49
CA ILE A 244 15.19 16.95 5.94
C ILE A 244 14.02 16.83 4.95
N GLU A 245 14.31 16.59 3.66
CA GLU A 245 13.29 16.26 2.64
C GLU A 245 13.14 14.74 2.41
N LYS A 246 14.12 13.94 2.89
CA LYS A 246 14.22 12.49 2.71
C LYS A 246 13.15 11.68 3.45
N PHE A 247 12.44 12.33 4.38
CA PHE A 247 11.48 11.75 5.31
C PHE A 247 10.03 11.66 4.78
N SER A 248 9.75 12.03 3.53
CA SER A 248 8.36 12.30 3.11
C SER A 248 7.51 11.05 2.81
N VAL A 249 8.09 9.96 2.27
CA VAL A 249 7.30 8.81 1.80
C VAL A 249 6.91 7.87 2.93
N ILE A 250 7.85 7.52 3.82
CA ILE A 250 7.56 6.69 5.00
C ILE A 250 6.56 7.37 5.92
N LYS A 251 6.73 8.68 6.16
CA LYS A 251 5.77 9.47 6.94
C LYS A 251 4.39 9.51 6.27
N ALA A 252 4.33 9.71 4.95
CA ALA A 252 3.07 9.60 4.22
C ALA A 252 2.43 8.22 4.41
N LEU A 253 3.20 7.12 4.35
CA LEU A 253 2.69 5.76 4.61
C LEU A 253 2.16 5.61 6.03
N GLN A 254 2.90 6.07 7.04
CA GLN A 254 2.47 6.04 8.44
C GLN A 254 1.21 6.88 8.66
N ALA A 255 1.09 8.04 8.00
CA ALA A 255 -0.09 8.90 8.06
C ALA A 255 -1.30 8.24 7.39
N ILE A 256 -1.12 7.63 6.21
CA ILE A 256 -2.17 6.87 5.52
C ILE A 256 -2.68 5.72 6.40
N GLU A 257 -1.84 5.10 7.22
CA GLU A 257 -2.25 3.98 8.08
C GLU A 257 -3.14 4.38 9.25
N LYS A 258 -2.93 5.57 9.80
CA LYS A 258 -3.79 6.10 10.87
C LYS A 258 -5.04 6.79 10.34
N ALA A 259 -5.01 7.31 9.11
CA ALA A 259 -6.10 8.10 8.57
C ALA A 259 -7.26 7.26 8.02
N GLN A 260 -8.46 7.81 8.10
CA GLN A 260 -9.64 7.27 7.40
C GLN A 260 -9.80 7.93 6.04
N VAL A 261 -9.47 9.22 5.95
CA VAL A 261 -9.49 10.02 4.72
C VAL A 261 -8.10 10.55 4.44
N VAL A 262 -7.66 10.41 3.20
CA VAL A 262 -6.38 10.91 2.71
C VAL A 262 -6.65 12.08 1.76
N LEU A 263 -6.16 13.26 2.13
CA LEU A 263 -6.15 14.45 1.30
C LEU A 263 -4.80 14.56 0.59
N VAL A 264 -4.77 14.22 -0.71
CA VAL A 264 -3.57 14.33 -1.54
C VAL A 264 -3.49 15.72 -2.13
N VAL A 265 -2.42 16.45 -1.80
CA VAL A 265 -2.15 17.79 -2.30
C VAL A 265 -1.19 17.72 -3.48
N LEU A 266 -1.65 18.21 -4.63
CA LEU A 266 -0.89 18.31 -5.88
C LEU A 266 -0.57 19.77 -6.18
N ASP A 267 0.49 20.01 -6.94
CA ASP A 267 0.85 21.34 -7.43
C ASP A 267 0.30 21.54 -8.85
N ALA A 268 -0.53 22.56 -9.05
CA ALA A 268 -1.11 22.85 -10.35
C ALA A 268 -0.08 23.26 -11.42
N HIS A 269 1.08 23.79 -11.04
CA HIS A 269 2.13 24.19 -11.99
C HIS A 269 2.99 23.01 -12.47
N GLU A 270 3.19 22.01 -11.60
CA GLU A 270 4.03 20.85 -11.91
C GLU A 270 3.24 19.65 -12.45
N GLY A 271 1.91 19.65 -12.32
CA GLY A 271 1.08 18.53 -12.74
C GLY A 271 1.20 17.31 -11.82
N VAL A 272 0.86 16.13 -12.34
CA VAL A 272 0.85 14.88 -11.56
C VAL A 272 2.16 14.13 -11.81
N THR A 273 3.00 13.96 -10.80
CA THR A 273 4.28 13.25 -10.95
C THR A 273 4.17 11.75 -10.62
N GLU A 274 5.22 10.98 -10.89
CA GLU A 274 5.32 9.57 -10.51
C GLU A 274 5.22 9.36 -8.99
N GLN A 275 5.79 10.26 -8.20
CA GLN A 275 5.72 10.19 -6.74
C GLN A 275 4.29 10.45 -6.23
N ASP A 276 3.53 11.33 -6.90
CA ASP A 276 2.11 11.55 -6.58
C ASP A 276 1.29 10.28 -6.87
N GLN A 277 1.52 9.64 -8.01
CA GLN A 277 0.87 8.36 -8.36
C GLN A 277 1.23 7.24 -7.38
N THR A 278 2.48 7.20 -6.93
CA THR A 278 2.95 6.23 -5.93
C THR A 278 2.19 6.40 -4.61
N ILE A 279 2.08 7.64 -4.13
CA ILE A 279 1.36 7.98 -2.90
C ILE A 279 -0.14 7.63 -3.03
N LEU A 280 -0.74 7.93 -4.18
CA LEU A 280 -2.14 7.60 -4.48
C LEU A 280 -2.39 6.10 -4.51
N GLY A 281 -1.50 5.33 -5.15
CA GLY A 281 -1.56 3.87 -5.18
C GLY A 281 -1.48 3.28 -3.77
N MET A 282 -0.58 3.81 -2.92
CA MET A 282 -0.49 3.41 -1.51
C MET A 282 -1.80 3.65 -0.75
N ALA A 283 -2.42 4.84 -0.90
CA ALA A 283 -3.69 5.13 -0.25
C ALA A 283 -4.82 4.18 -0.71
N LEU A 284 -4.84 3.85 -2.00
CA LEU A 284 -5.78 2.89 -2.60
C LEU A 284 -5.60 1.47 -2.05
N ASP A 285 -4.36 0.98 -1.97
CA ASP A 285 -4.05 -0.35 -1.43
C ASP A 285 -4.48 -0.48 0.04
N ARG A 286 -4.35 0.62 0.80
CA ARG A 286 -4.83 0.69 2.19
C ARG A 286 -6.35 0.77 2.28
N GLY A 287 -7.03 1.08 1.18
CA GLY A 287 -8.48 1.24 1.15
C GLY A 287 -8.96 2.52 1.83
N ARG A 288 -8.09 3.54 1.89
CA ARG A 288 -8.47 4.82 2.48
C ARG A 288 -9.36 5.59 1.53
N ALA A 289 -10.27 6.37 2.11
CA ALA A 289 -11.04 7.33 1.34
C ALA A 289 -10.10 8.43 0.84
N LEU A 290 -10.34 8.96 -0.36
CA LEU A 290 -9.41 9.80 -1.09
C LEU A 290 -10.08 11.08 -1.57
N VAL A 291 -9.42 12.20 -1.30
CA VAL A 291 -9.74 13.52 -1.85
C VAL A 291 -8.46 14.11 -2.45
N VAL A 292 -8.56 14.68 -3.64
CA VAL A 292 -7.42 15.32 -4.32
C VAL A 292 -7.61 16.84 -4.27
N ALA A 293 -6.60 17.55 -3.77
CA ALA A 293 -6.55 19.00 -3.76
C ALA A 293 -5.42 19.49 -4.67
N VAL A 294 -5.80 20.11 -5.79
CA VAL A 294 -4.88 20.75 -6.73
C VAL A 294 -4.63 22.18 -6.25
N ASN A 295 -3.50 22.38 -5.59
CA ASN A 295 -3.11 23.63 -4.96
C ASN A 295 -2.34 24.56 -5.91
N LYS A 296 -2.18 25.83 -5.53
CA LYS A 296 -1.58 26.90 -6.36
C LYS A 296 -2.39 27.13 -7.65
N TRP A 297 -3.71 27.05 -7.54
CA TRP A 297 -4.62 27.26 -8.67
C TRP A 297 -4.78 28.75 -9.06
N ASP A 298 -4.42 29.62 -8.13
CA ASP A 298 -4.34 31.07 -8.35
C ASP A 298 -3.31 31.43 -9.43
N GLY A 299 -3.56 32.53 -10.16
CA GLY A 299 -2.63 33.04 -11.17
C GLY A 299 -2.50 32.22 -12.46
N LEU A 300 -3.11 31.04 -12.57
CA LEU A 300 -3.07 30.24 -13.80
C LEU A 300 -3.92 30.83 -14.93
N ARG A 301 -3.33 30.94 -16.12
CA ARG A 301 -4.02 31.31 -17.38
C ARG A 301 -5.05 30.23 -17.77
N PRO A 302 -6.12 30.58 -18.51
CA PRO A 302 -7.14 29.61 -18.96
C PRO A 302 -6.55 28.37 -19.65
N ASP A 303 -5.66 28.55 -20.63
CA ASP A 303 -5.04 27.42 -21.35
C ASP A 303 -4.23 26.49 -20.44
N ALA A 304 -3.58 27.06 -19.42
CA ALA A 304 -2.82 26.28 -18.43
C ALA A 304 -3.76 25.45 -17.55
N ARG A 305 -4.90 26.02 -17.13
CA ARG A 305 -5.92 25.30 -16.36
C ARG A 305 -6.49 24.12 -17.13
N ASP A 306 -6.74 24.30 -18.42
CA ASP A 306 -7.26 23.22 -19.27
C ASP A 306 -6.21 22.14 -19.56
N ASN A 307 -4.93 22.51 -19.62
CA ASN A 307 -3.85 21.53 -19.66
C ASN A 307 -3.77 20.68 -18.38
N VAL A 308 -3.84 21.31 -17.21
CA VAL A 308 -3.80 20.61 -15.91
C VAL A 308 -5.00 19.66 -15.77
N ARG A 309 -6.20 20.09 -16.17
CA ARG A 309 -7.40 19.21 -16.15
C ARG A 309 -7.23 17.97 -17.02
N ARG A 310 -6.74 18.14 -18.26
CA ARG A 310 -6.46 17.00 -19.16
C ARG A 310 -5.41 16.07 -18.60
N GLU A 311 -4.37 16.62 -17.98
CA GLU A 311 -3.32 15.82 -17.34
C GLU A 311 -3.86 15.00 -16.17
N LEU A 312 -4.69 15.61 -15.31
CA LEU A 312 -5.37 14.92 -14.21
C LEU A 312 -6.24 13.78 -14.72
N ASP A 313 -7.06 14.00 -15.75
CA ASP A 313 -7.94 12.97 -16.33
C ASP A 313 -7.17 11.76 -16.89
N LEU A 314 -5.98 12.00 -17.44
CA LEU A 314 -5.09 10.97 -17.97
C LEU A 314 -4.37 10.24 -16.85
N ARG A 315 -3.68 10.96 -15.96
CA ARG A 315 -2.78 10.40 -14.95
C ARG A 315 -3.50 9.89 -13.70
N LEU A 316 -4.71 10.36 -13.41
CA LEU A 316 -5.53 9.91 -12.27
C LEU A 316 -6.66 8.96 -12.71
N GLY A 317 -6.53 8.34 -13.89
CA GLY A 317 -7.54 7.45 -14.46
C GLY A 317 -7.97 6.31 -13.53
N PHE A 318 -7.06 5.82 -12.70
CA PHE A 318 -7.30 4.73 -11.74
C PHE A 318 -8.03 5.16 -10.45
N VAL A 319 -8.14 6.48 -10.19
CA VAL A 319 -8.84 7.06 -9.03
C VAL A 319 -9.88 8.11 -9.45
N ARG A 320 -10.49 7.96 -10.63
CA ARG A 320 -11.55 8.87 -11.15
C ARG A 320 -12.74 9.09 -10.21
N TRP A 321 -12.97 8.16 -9.28
CA TRP A 321 -14.03 8.26 -8.27
C TRP A 321 -13.67 9.21 -7.11
N ALA A 322 -12.41 9.65 -7.00
CA ALA A 322 -11.95 10.59 -5.99
C ALA A 322 -12.30 12.04 -6.37
N PRO A 323 -12.97 12.81 -5.51
CA PRO A 323 -13.26 14.21 -5.76
C PRO A 323 -11.97 15.03 -5.91
N VAL A 324 -11.96 15.94 -6.89
CA VAL A 324 -10.85 16.87 -7.15
C VAL A 324 -11.30 18.29 -6.83
N HIS A 325 -10.58 18.96 -5.95
CA HIS A 325 -10.77 20.37 -5.61
C HIS A 325 -9.61 21.21 -6.10
N PHE A 326 -9.93 22.36 -6.70
CA PHE A 326 -8.93 23.34 -7.10
C PHE A 326 -8.87 24.44 -6.04
N ILE A 327 -7.71 24.58 -5.40
CA ILE A 327 -7.56 25.46 -4.23
C ILE A 327 -6.37 26.40 -4.36
N SER A 328 -6.41 27.46 -3.57
CA SER A 328 -5.23 28.24 -3.21
C SER A 328 -5.06 28.19 -1.71
N ALA A 329 -4.09 27.43 -1.22
CA ALA A 329 -3.72 27.44 0.19
C ALA A 329 -3.14 28.81 0.62
N LEU A 330 -2.60 29.60 -0.31
CA LEU A 330 -2.04 30.92 -0.02
C LEU A 330 -3.11 32.01 0.09
N HIS A 331 -4.19 31.94 -0.71
CA HIS A 331 -5.26 32.94 -0.69
C HIS A 331 -6.53 32.47 0.04
N GLY A 332 -6.73 31.15 0.14
CA GLY A 332 -7.84 30.50 0.84
C GLY A 332 -9.01 30.09 -0.02
N SER A 333 -9.00 30.46 -1.29
CA SER A 333 -10.01 30.05 -2.27
C SER A 333 -10.12 28.53 -2.33
N GLY A 334 -11.35 28.01 -2.23
CA GLY A 334 -11.65 26.57 -2.32
C GLY A 334 -11.32 25.73 -1.08
N VAL A 335 -10.69 26.29 -0.04
CA VAL A 335 -10.31 25.50 1.15
C VAL A 335 -11.52 25.15 2.02
N GLY A 336 -12.53 26.02 2.09
CA GLY A 336 -13.76 25.74 2.85
C GLY A 336 -14.55 24.54 2.30
N GLU A 337 -14.64 24.43 0.97
CA GLU A 337 -15.35 23.35 0.28
C GLU A 337 -14.73 21.96 0.51
N LEU A 338 -13.45 21.91 0.89
CA LEU A 338 -12.78 20.64 1.20
C LEU A 338 -13.44 19.91 2.37
N PHE A 339 -13.92 20.62 3.39
CA PHE A 339 -14.43 20.00 4.61
C PHE A 339 -15.74 19.24 4.38
N GLU A 340 -16.63 19.80 3.57
CA GLU A 340 -17.88 19.13 3.18
C GLU A 340 -17.58 17.84 2.41
N THR A 341 -16.62 17.90 1.48
CA THR A 341 -16.18 16.73 0.73
C THR A 341 -15.50 15.70 1.64
N LEU A 342 -14.61 16.11 2.55
CA LEU A 342 -13.94 15.20 3.49
C LEU A 342 -14.97 14.45 4.35
N LEU A 343 -16.01 15.13 4.85
CA LEU A 343 -17.11 14.50 5.58
C LEU A 343 -17.91 13.55 4.70
N GLY A 344 -18.30 13.98 3.50
CA GLY A 344 -19.08 13.16 2.57
C GLY A 344 -18.36 11.88 2.17
N VAL A 345 -17.06 11.99 1.91
CA VAL A 345 -16.18 10.87 1.55
C VAL A 345 -15.94 9.93 2.74
N HIS A 346 -15.74 10.48 3.95
CA HIS A 346 -15.68 9.68 5.18
C HIS A 346 -16.99 8.90 5.40
N ALA A 347 -18.14 9.56 5.30
CA ALA A 347 -19.45 8.95 5.47
C ALA A 347 -19.72 7.87 4.42
N ALA A 348 -19.31 8.09 3.17
CA ALA A 348 -19.40 7.08 2.11
C ALA A 348 -18.54 5.85 2.41
N ALA A 349 -17.30 6.04 2.88
CA ALA A 349 -16.39 4.94 3.23
C ALA A 349 -16.88 4.12 4.45
N GLY A 350 -17.55 4.78 5.39
CA GLY A 350 -18.11 4.18 6.60
C GLY A 350 -19.55 3.69 6.49
N ARG A 351 -20.18 3.81 5.31
CA ARG A 351 -21.61 3.57 5.16
C ARG A 351 -21.98 2.12 5.43
N THR A 352 -23.01 1.91 6.25
CA THR A 352 -23.65 0.59 6.40
C THR A 352 -24.59 0.36 5.21
N LEU A 353 -24.38 -0.75 4.50
CA LEU A 353 -25.13 -1.13 3.31
C LEU A 353 -26.04 -2.31 3.64
N ALA A 354 -27.35 -2.08 3.60
CA ALA A 354 -28.33 -3.12 3.90
C ALA A 354 -28.27 -4.24 2.86
N THR A 355 -28.22 -5.49 3.33
CA THR A 355 -28.20 -6.69 2.49
C THR A 355 -29.32 -6.72 1.43
N PRO A 356 -30.60 -6.40 1.72
CA PRO A 356 -31.63 -6.35 0.69
C PRO A 356 -31.29 -5.39 -0.45
N ALA A 357 -30.89 -4.15 -0.12
CA ALA A 357 -30.51 -3.15 -1.11
C ALA A 357 -29.30 -3.60 -1.96
N LEU A 358 -28.32 -4.28 -1.35
CA LEU A 358 -27.18 -4.86 -2.08
C LEU A 358 -27.62 -5.94 -3.07
N ASN A 359 -28.59 -6.77 -2.69
CA ASN A 359 -29.13 -7.81 -3.56
C ASN A 359 -29.97 -7.21 -4.70
N ASP A 360 -30.76 -6.17 -4.42
CA ASP A 360 -31.53 -5.46 -5.44
C ASP A 360 -30.61 -4.80 -6.47
N ALA A 361 -29.55 -4.12 -6.01
CA ALA A 361 -28.53 -3.55 -6.89
C ALA A 361 -27.79 -4.63 -7.69
N LEU A 362 -27.43 -5.77 -7.08
CA LEU A 362 -26.83 -6.89 -7.80
C LEU A 362 -27.78 -7.44 -8.89
N ALA A 363 -29.06 -7.62 -8.56
CA ALA A 363 -30.06 -8.11 -9.50
C ALA A 363 -30.27 -7.15 -10.68
N ALA A 364 -30.30 -5.84 -10.41
CA ALA A 364 -30.35 -4.81 -11.44
C ALA A 364 -29.11 -4.88 -12.35
N ALA A 365 -27.91 -5.00 -11.78
CA ALA A 365 -26.66 -5.12 -12.54
C ALA A 365 -26.65 -6.36 -13.46
N LEU A 366 -27.11 -7.50 -12.94
CA LEU A 366 -27.18 -8.77 -13.68
C LEU A 366 -28.20 -8.74 -14.82
N THR A 367 -29.30 -8.02 -14.61
CA THR A 367 -30.35 -7.81 -15.62
C THR A 367 -29.83 -6.93 -16.75
N ALA A 368 -29.15 -5.83 -16.41
CA ALA A 368 -28.60 -4.91 -17.41
C ALA A 368 -27.47 -5.55 -18.23
N HIS A 369 -26.54 -6.25 -17.58
CA HIS A 369 -25.43 -6.92 -18.24
C HIS A 369 -25.14 -8.27 -17.60
N GLN A 370 -25.36 -9.36 -18.34
CA GLN A 370 -25.15 -10.71 -17.81
C GLN A 370 -23.65 -11.06 -17.67
N PRO A 371 -23.26 -11.87 -16.66
CA PRO A 371 -21.90 -12.35 -16.53
C PRO A 371 -21.47 -13.21 -17.75
N PRO A 372 -20.22 -13.08 -18.22
CA PRO A 372 -19.71 -13.88 -19.31
C PRO A 372 -19.61 -15.37 -18.96
N LEU A 373 -19.56 -16.22 -19.99
CA LEU A 373 -19.27 -17.64 -19.84
C LEU A 373 -17.79 -17.85 -19.50
N GLN A 374 -17.51 -18.69 -18.51
CA GLN A 374 -16.17 -19.10 -18.13
C GLN A 374 -16.01 -20.60 -18.34
N ARG A 375 -15.08 -20.99 -19.23
CA ARG A 375 -14.83 -22.41 -19.61
C ARG A 375 -16.12 -23.17 -19.95
N GLY A 376 -16.98 -22.54 -20.75
CA GLY A 376 -18.26 -23.12 -21.20
C GLY A 376 -19.37 -23.18 -20.14
N ARG A 377 -19.15 -22.65 -18.93
CA ARG A 377 -20.17 -22.57 -17.87
C ARG A 377 -20.43 -21.13 -17.46
N ARG A 378 -21.69 -20.79 -17.18
CA ARG A 378 -22.07 -19.45 -16.74
C ARG A 378 -21.70 -19.22 -15.28
N VAL A 379 -21.07 -18.09 -14.98
CA VAL A 379 -20.91 -17.59 -13.61
C VAL A 379 -22.28 -17.19 -13.08
N ARG A 380 -22.68 -17.71 -11.91
CA ARG A 380 -23.98 -17.39 -11.30
C ARG A 380 -23.76 -16.68 -9.98
N LEU A 381 -23.87 -15.35 -9.98
CA LEU A 381 -23.88 -14.52 -8.78
C LEU A 381 -25.30 -14.54 -8.20
N ARG A 382 -25.45 -14.79 -6.91
CA ARG A 382 -26.76 -15.05 -6.27
C ARG A 382 -27.10 -14.07 -5.17
N TYR A 383 -26.10 -13.67 -4.39
CA TYR A 383 -26.33 -12.95 -3.15
C TYR A 383 -25.13 -12.07 -2.83
N ALA A 384 -25.38 -10.86 -2.32
CA ALA A 384 -24.37 -9.93 -1.84
C ALA A 384 -24.69 -9.47 -0.41
N HIS A 385 -23.64 -9.29 0.40
CA HIS A 385 -23.73 -8.66 1.72
C HIS A 385 -22.48 -7.83 1.99
N GLN A 386 -22.56 -6.93 2.96
CA GLN A 386 -21.41 -6.12 3.39
C GLN A 386 -20.48 -6.95 4.29
N GLY A 387 -19.20 -7.04 3.93
CA GLY A 387 -18.16 -7.72 4.70
C GLY A 387 -17.30 -6.79 5.55
N GLY A 388 -17.38 -5.47 5.34
CA GLY A 388 -16.50 -4.50 6.01
C GLY A 388 -16.81 -3.05 5.65
N ARG A 389 -16.22 -2.14 6.42
CA ARG A 389 -16.28 -0.67 6.29
C ARG A 389 -14.85 -0.12 6.29
N PHE A 390 -14.67 1.07 5.69
CA PHE A 390 -13.35 1.74 5.58
C PHE A 390 -12.23 0.84 5.02
N PRO A 391 -12.35 0.35 3.76
CA PRO A 391 -13.36 0.70 2.76
C PRO A 391 -14.60 -0.22 2.80
N PRO A 392 -15.70 0.14 2.12
CA PRO A 392 -16.83 -0.76 1.90
C PRO A 392 -16.38 -2.05 1.20
N VAL A 393 -16.53 -3.17 1.89
CA VAL A 393 -16.29 -4.52 1.33
C VAL A 393 -17.65 -5.13 1.00
N ILE A 394 -17.88 -5.49 -0.27
CA ILE A 394 -19.10 -6.19 -0.71
C ILE A 394 -18.71 -7.61 -1.10
N VAL A 395 -19.26 -8.58 -0.38
CA VAL A 395 -19.00 -10.00 -0.59
C VAL A 395 -20.12 -10.59 -1.42
N ILE A 396 -19.79 -11.06 -2.63
CA ILE A 396 -20.71 -11.63 -3.60
C ILE A 396 -20.53 -13.15 -3.66
N HIS A 397 -21.62 -13.86 -3.38
CA HIS A 397 -21.67 -15.32 -3.38
C HIS A 397 -22.25 -15.85 -4.67
N GLY A 398 -21.73 -16.99 -5.12
CA GLY A 398 -22.23 -17.60 -6.33
C GLY A 398 -21.52 -18.88 -6.75
N THR A 399 -22.03 -19.48 -7.82
CA THR A 399 -21.38 -20.61 -8.48
C THR A 399 -20.32 -20.08 -9.43
N GLN A 400 -19.06 -20.48 -9.23
CA GLN A 400 -17.88 -19.95 -9.94
C GLN A 400 -17.70 -18.42 -9.80
N ALA A 401 -18.21 -17.83 -8.70
CA ALA A 401 -18.06 -16.40 -8.45
C ALA A 401 -16.57 -15.98 -8.40
N ASP A 402 -15.72 -16.84 -7.83
CA ASP A 402 -14.26 -16.70 -7.81
C ASP A 402 -13.63 -16.52 -9.21
N ARG A 403 -14.31 -16.99 -10.26
CA ARG A 403 -13.86 -16.92 -11.66
C ARG A 403 -14.42 -15.74 -12.45
N THR A 404 -15.13 -14.83 -11.79
CA THR A 404 -15.65 -13.61 -12.44
C THR A 404 -14.50 -12.83 -13.09
N PRO A 405 -14.54 -12.55 -14.40
CA PRO A 405 -13.50 -11.77 -15.09
C PRO A 405 -13.30 -10.36 -14.54
N ALA A 406 -12.08 -9.83 -14.63
CA ALA A 406 -11.72 -8.52 -14.09
C ALA A 406 -12.56 -7.35 -14.65
N ASN A 407 -12.88 -7.37 -15.94
CA ASN A 407 -13.75 -6.38 -16.57
C ASN A 407 -15.16 -6.39 -15.97
N TYR A 408 -15.73 -7.57 -15.71
CA TYR A 408 -17.04 -7.70 -15.08
C TYR A 408 -17.02 -7.30 -13.61
N ARG A 409 -15.91 -7.54 -12.90
CA ARG A 409 -15.71 -7.02 -11.54
C ARG A 409 -15.73 -5.49 -11.50
N ARG A 410 -15.01 -4.83 -12.42
CA ARG A 410 -15.02 -3.35 -12.54
C ARG A 410 -16.42 -2.81 -12.87
N TYR A 411 -17.16 -3.50 -13.74
CA TYR A 411 -18.55 -3.16 -14.03
C TYR A 411 -19.42 -3.18 -12.76
N LEU A 412 -19.37 -4.28 -11.98
CA LEU A 412 -20.12 -4.39 -10.73
C LEU A 412 -19.67 -3.33 -9.72
N GLU A 413 -18.38 -3.06 -9.62
CA GLU A 413 -17.84 -2.04 -8.72
C GLU A 413 -18.43 -0.67 -9.03
N ASN A 414 -18.41 -0.25 -10.30
CA ASN A 414 -19.01 1.01 -10.73
C ASN A 414 -20.52 1.05 -10.49
N HIS A 415 -21.23 -0.06 -10.77
CA HIS A 415 -22.66 -0.14 -10.53
C HIS A 415 -23.01 0.03 -9.05
N PHE A 416 -22.28 -0.63 -8.15
CA PHE A 416 -22.45 -0.46 -6.70
C PHE A 416 -22.08 0.96 -6.25
N ARG A 417 -21.02 1.53 -6.81
CA ARG A 417 -20.59 2.89 -6.54
C ARG A 417 -21.69 3.91 -6.81
N GLU A 418 -22.31 3.82 -7.99
CA GLU A 418 -23.41 4.71 -8.41
C GLU A 418 -24.66 4.48 -7.56
N SER A 419 -25.06 3.22 -7.38
CA SER A 419 -26.29 2.85 -6.64
C SER A 419 -26.27 3.34 -5.19
N PHE A 420 -25.10 3.31 -4.55
CA PHE A 420 -24.93 3.68 -3.15
C PHE A 420 -24.23 5.04 -2.93
N ARG A 421 -23.97 5.80 -4.01
CA ARG A 421 -23.28 7.10 -3.98
C ARG A 421 -21.94 7.04 -3.21
N LEU A 422 -21.17 5.98 -3.44
CA LEU A 422 -19.89 5.73 -2.76
C LEU A 422 -18.74 6.50 -3.43
N HIS A 423 -18.89 7.82 -3.53
CA HIS A 423 -17.87 8.70 -4.10
C HIS A 423 -16.72 8.90 -3.11
N GLY A 424 -15.50 9.04 -3.62
CA GLY A 424 -14.29 9.26 -2.81
C GLY A 424 -13.83 8.08 -1.97
N THR A 425 -14.43 6.89 -2.07
CA THR A 425 -13.93 5.68 -1.38
C THR A 425 -13.66 4.55 -2.37
N PRO A 426 -12.56 3.79 -2.24
CA PRO A 426 -12.46 2.54 -2.99
C PRO A 426 -13.54 1.55 -2.52
N ILE A 427 -13.94 0.62 -3.41
CA ILE A 427 -14.89 -0.46 -3.08
C ILE A 427 -14.18 -1.78 -3.29
N ARG A 428 -14.18 -2.65 -2.28
CA ARG A 428 -13.57 -3.98 -2.39
C ARG A 428 -14.66 -5.01 -2.68
N LEU A 429 -14.59 -5.65 -3.84
CA LEU A 429 -15.47 -6.77 -4.19
C LEU A 429 -14.79 -8.11 -3.92
N GLU A 430 -15.31 -8.85 -2.95
CA GLU A 430 -14.92 -10.24 -2.69
C GLU A 430 -15.88 -11.19 -3.37
N PHE A 431 -15.36 -12.21 -4.05
CA PHE A 431 -16.19 -13.21 -4.71
C PHE A 431 -15.98 -14.57 -4.06
N ARG A 432 -17.04 -15.13 -3.48
CA ARG A 432 -17.01 -16.42 -2.79
C ARG A 432 -17.75 -17.47 -3.60
N GLY A 433 -16.98 -18.40 -4.15
CA GLY A 433 -17.51 -19.57 -4.84
C GLY A 433 -18.13 -20.57 -3.86
N THR A 434 -19.27 -21.16 -4.20
CA THR A 434 -19.73 -22.38 -3.51
C THR A 434 -18.79 -23.54 -3.85
N GLU A 435 -18.09 -24.09 -2.85
CA GLU A 435 -17.35 -25.34 -3.02
C GLU A 435 -18.31 -26.45 -3.44
N ASN A 436 -17.94 -27.22 -4.47
CA ASN A 436 -18.72 -28.37 -4.89
C ASN A 436 -18.39 -29.55 -3.95
N PRO A 437 -19.31 -30.00 -3.09
CA PRO A 437 -19.04 -31.08 -2.13
C PRO A 437 -18.64 -32.40 -2.79
N TYR A 438 -18.94 -32.55 -4.09
CA TYR A 438 -18.68 -33.77 -4.86
C TYR A 438 -17.37 -33.73 -5.68
N ALA A 439 -16.59 -32.65 -5.63
CA ALA A 439 -15.35 -32.53 -6.40
C ALA A 439 -14.28 -33.56 -6.00
N SER A 440 -14.27 -34.01 -4.74
CA SER A 440 -13.37 -35.07 -4.25
C SER A 440 -13.76 -36.48 -4.74
N ARG A 441 -15.05 -36.73 -5.00
CA ARG A 441 -15.55 -38.04 -5.47
C ARG A 441 -15.30 -38.30 -6.96
N ALA A 442 -15.20 -37.25 -7.79
CA ALA A 442 -15.03 -37.40 -9.24
C ALA A 442 -13.64 -37.92 -9.67
N LYS A 443 -12.63 -37.89 -8.79
CA LYS A 443 -11.30 -38.48 -9.05
C LYS A 443 -11.24 -40.01 -8.93
N ARG A 444 -12.34 -40.67 -8.52
CA ARG A 444 -12.45 -42.14 -8.36
C ARG A 444 -13.34 -42.80 -9.41
N ARG A 445 -13.24 -42.41 -10.69
CA ARG A 445 -13.81 -43.24 -11.78
C ARG A 445 -12.79 -44.31 -12.18
N PRO A 446 -13.10 -45.61 -12.10
CA PRO A 446 -12.24 -46.66 -12.65
C PRO A 446 -12.15 -46.48 -14.17
N LYS A 447 -10.94 -46.69 -14.73
CA LYS A 447 -10.74 -46.73 -16.18
C LYS A 447 -11.68 -47.78 -16.80
N PRO A 448 -12.27 -47.54 -17.98
CA PRO A 448 -13.06 -48.57 -18.64
C PRO A 448 -12.13 -49.75 -19.01
N SER A 449 -12.47 -50.94 -18.51
CA SER A 449 -11.79 -52.18 -18.87
C SER A 449 -11.98 -52.45 -20.35
N GLY A 450 -10.88 -52.44 -21.11
CA GLY A 450 -10.89 -52.72 -22.55
C GLY A 450 -11.46 -54.11 -22.84
N SER A 451 -12.47 -54.18 -23.71
CA SER A 451 -12.97 -55.44 -24.24
C SER A 451 -11.90 -56.07 -25.14
N LYS A 452 -11.20 -57.10 -24.65
CA LYS A 452 -10.48 -58.05 -25.51
C LYS A 452 -11.51 -58.83 -26.33
N ARG A 453 -11.81 -58.39 -27.55
CA ARG A 453 -12.40 -59.25 -28.57
C ARG A 453 -11.32 -60.25 -28.99
N GLY A 454 -11.43 -61.48 -28.47
CA GLY A 454 -10.67 -62.62 -28.96
C GLY A 454 -11.11 -62.93 -30.39
N ARG A 455 -10.17 -62.88 -31.32
CA ARG A 455 -10.31 -63.46 -32.67
C ARG A 455 -9.90 -64.93 -32.53
N SER A 456 -10.86 -65.85 -32.65
CA SER A 456 -10.58 -67.29 -32.70
C SER A 456 -10.02 -67.65 -34.07
N GLU A 457 -8.86 -68.28 -34.12
CA GLU A 457 -8.38 -69.03 -35.27
C GLU A 457 -8.46 -70.53 -34.99
N ARG A 458 -8.73 -71.29 -36.06
CA ARG A 458 -8.77 -72.76 -36.25
C ARG A 458 -10.16 -73.38 -36.04
N ARG A 459 -10.76 -74.06 -37.00
CA ARG A 459 -10.24 -74.80 -38.17
C ARG A 459 -11.04 -74.53 -39.44
#